data_AF-A0A9P0ALH6-F1
#
_entry.id   AF-A0A9P0ALH6-F1
#
_cell.length_a   1.000
_cell.length_b   1.000
_cell.length_c   1.000
_cell.angle_alpha   90.00
_cell.angle_beta   90.00
_cell.angle_gamma   90.00
#
_symmetry.space_group_name_H-M   'P 1'
#
loop_
_entity.id
_entity.type
_entity.pdbx_description
1 polymer ?
#
loop_
_entity_poly.entity_id
_entity_poly.type
_entity_poly.pdbx_seq_one_letter_code
_entity_poly.pdbx_strand_id
1 'polypeptide(L)'
;MVYLSFYQRLLCTVISLTIVRGTIFKKVKFEGGDTVIVPLIPIPFGPLIGPYHKVFALSRTELLQLNPSRGNIWMTEIKIVGRNFYKFPERYQPAAAIKPDPTRQPIGQKGILLARRLAGLHLPYHSFTCNCYHYTDYLTYGRTFGEKWSTYPPISDACPLHLRINSTTNVISRSFQLEDKKNNKFQLKSLRLQDFLALKEF
;
A
#
# COMPACT_ATOMS: atom_id res chain seq x y z
N MET A 1 51.10 -36.42 2.48
CA MET A 1 50.56 -36.24 3.85
C MET A 1 50.83 -34.78 4.23
N VAL A 2 49.90 -33.87 3.92
CA VAL A 2 50.07 -32.43 4.18
C VAL A 2 49.37 -32.12 5.49
N TYR A 3 50.15 -31.77 6.51
CA TYR A 3 49.67 -31.27 7.79
C TYR A 3 49.01 -29.90 7.56
N LEU A 4 47.68 -29.88 7.47
CA LEU A 4 46.92 -28.64 7.58
C LEU A 4 47.11 -28.09 9.00
N SER A 5 47.65 -26.88 9.09
CA SER A 5 47.91 -26.19 10.35
C SER A 5 46.60 -25.88 11.08
N PHE A 6 46.69 -25.83 12.41
CA PHE A 6 45.58 -25.56 13.34
C PHE A 6 44.74 -24.32 12.95
N TYR A 7 45.33 -23.38 12.21
CA TYR A 7 44.67 -22.17 11.70
C TYR A 7 43.63 -22.40 10.60
N GLN A 8 43.78 -23.43 9.76
CA GLN A 8 42.78 -23.73 8.72
C GLN A 8 41.52 -24.41 9.29
N ARG A 9 41.61 -25.06 10.47
CA ARG A 9 40.42 -25.55 11.18
C ARG A 9 39.66 -24.43 11.90
N LEU A 10 40.34 -23.39 12.36
CA LEU A 10 39.67 -22.23 12.97
C LEU A 10 38.84 -21.43 11.96
N LEU A 11 39.32 -21.27 10.72
CA LEU A 11 38.54 -20.58 9.69
C LEU A 11 37.28 -21.35 9.27
N CYS A 12 37.32 -22.68 9.18
CA CYS A 12 36.12 -23.46 8.87
C CYS A 12 35.12 -23.51 10.04
N THR A 13 35.56 -23.47 11.29
CA THR A 13 34.64 -23.44 12.44
C THR A 13 34.05 -22.04 12.69
N VAL A 14 34.76 -20.97 12.32
CA VAL A 14 34.23 -19.59 12.41
C VAL A 14 33.30 -19.25 11.23
N ILE A 15 33.41 -19.93 10.09
CA ILE A 15 32.48 -19.77 8.96
C ILE A 15 31.20 -20.60 9.13
N SER A 16 31.19 -21.61 10.03
CA SER A 16 29.98 -22.40 10.33
C SER A 16 29.18 -21.95 11.56
N LEU A 17 29.53 -20.81 12.19
CA LEU A 17 28.86 -20.29 13.38
C LEU A 17 28.17 -18.92 13.19
N THR A 18 27.89 -18.52 11.95
CA THR A 18 26.93 -17.43 11.66
C THR A 18 25.63 -17.96 11.05
N ILE A 19 25.20 -19.15 11.46
CA ILE A 19 23.79 -19.56 11.39
C ILE A 19 23.19 -19.43 12.80
N VAL A 20 23.19 -18.23 13.38
CA VAL A 20 22.29 -17.92 14.51
C VAL A 20 21.90 -16.45 14.45
N ARG A 21 20.79 -16.18 13.77
CA ARG A 21 19.68 -15.29 14.16
C ARG A 21 18.95 -14.92 12.88
N GLY A 22 17.80 -15.57 12.67
CA GLY A 22 16.86 -15.13 11.64
C GLY A 22 16.70 -13.62 11.75
N THR A 23 16.86 -12.91 10.64
CA THR A 23 16.71 -11.45 10.60
C THR A 23 15.37 -11.12 11.25
N ILE A 24 15.39 -10.50 12.43
CA ILE A 24 14.17 -10.07 13.11
C ILE A 24 13.65 -8.90 12.28
N PHE A 25 12.48 -9.08 11.69
CA PHE A 25 11.80 -8.01 10.94
C PHE A 25 10.88 -7.27 11.91
N LYS A 26 11.03 -5.95 12.02
CA LYS A 26 10.10 -5.15 12.80
C LYS A 26 8.75 -5.12 12.08
N LYS A 27 7.74 -5.76 12.68
CA LYS A 27 6.38 -5.84 12.11
C LYS A 27 5.61 -4.56 12.40
N VAL A 28 5.09 -3.95 11.36
CA VAL A 28 4.13 -2.83 11.49
C VAL A 28 2.79 -3.41 11.92
N LYS A 29 2.24 -2.89 13.01
CA LYS A 29 0.87 -3.19 13.42
C LYS A 29 -0.08 -2.23 12.69
N PHE A 30 -1.06 -2.78 12.01
CA PHE A 30 -2.12 -2.05 11.31
C PHE A 30 -3.40 -2.87 11.33
N GLU A 31 -4.51 -2.17 11.11
CA GLU A 31 -5.85 -2.72 10.95
C GLU A 31 -6.42 -2.26 9.61
N GLY A 32 -7.50 -2.88 9.15
CA GLY A 32 -8.09 -2.45 7.88
C GLY A 32 -8.58 -1.00 7.98
N GLY A 33 -8.45 -0.26 6.88
CA GLY A 33 -8.74 1.18 6.83
C GLY A 33 -7.54 2.07 7.16
N ASP A 34 -6.49 1.54 7.78
CA ASP A 34 -5.25 2.29 8.04
C ASP A 34 -4.50 2.58 6.72
N THR A 35 -3.74 3.67 6.71
CA THR A 35 -2.71 3.90 5.68
C THR A 35 -1.38 3.41 6.20
N VAL A 36 -0.68 2.57 5.45
CA VAL A 36 0.70 2.19 5.74
C VAL A 36 1.65 2.98 4.83
N ILE A 37 2.56 3.74 5.41
CA ILE A 37 3.62 4.44 4.68
C ILE A 37 4.90 3.61 4.69
N VAL A 38 5.51 3.48 3.53
CA VAL A 38 6.74 2.71 3.32
C VAL A 38 7.80 3.64 2.75
N PRO A 39 9.00 3.79 3.36
CA PRO A 39 10.06 4.60 2.77
C PRO A 39 10.52 4.00 1.45
N LEU A 40 10.61 4.83 0.40
CA LEU A 40 11.19 4.41 -0.88
C LEU A 40 12.70 4.19 -0.76
N ILE A 41 13.35 4.96 0.11
CA ILE A 41 14.77 4.85 0.42
C ILE A 41 14.91 4.62 1.93
N PRO A 42 15.05 3.37 2.38
CA PRO A 42 15.19 3.09 3.81
C PRO A 42 16.58 3.48 4.31
N ILE A 43 16.65 4.34 5.32
CA ILE A 43 17.92 4.77 5.95
C ILE A 43 18.16 3.92 7.21
N PRO A 44 19.33 3.26 7.36
CA PRO A 44 19.68 2.55 8.59
C PRO A 44 19.77 3.51 9.78
N PHE A 45 19.08 3.22 10.89
CA PHE A 45 19.03 4.02 12.12
C PHE A 45 18.66 5.51 11.94
N GLY A 46 18.22 5.89 10.74
CA GLY A 46 17.84 7.25 10.40
C GLY A 46 16.35 7.48 10.63
N PRO A 47 15.92 8.75 10.73
CA PRO A 47 14.52 9.09 10.83
C PRO A 47 13.77 8.67 9.57
N LEU A 48 12.45 8.49 9.70
CA LEU A 48 11.55 8.28 8.60
C LEU A 48 11.52 9.60 7.80
N ILE A 49 12.31 9.64 6.73
CA ILE A 49 12.42 10.77 5.81
C ILE A 49 11.85 10.31 4.47
N GLY A 50 11.03 11.17 3.86
CA GLY A 50 10.42 10.91 2.56
C GLY A 50 11.46 10.80 1.43
N PRO A 51 11.04 10.34 0.24
CA PRO A 51 9.66 10.07 -0.16
C PRO A 51 9.12 8.70 0.30
N TYR A 52 7.80 8.62 0.47
CA TYR A 52 7.12 7.39 0.87
C TYR A 52 6.28 6.82 -0.26
N HIS A 53 6.00 5.54 -0.17
CA HIS A 53 4.92 4.87 -0.85
C HIS A 53 3.75 4.66 0.14
N LYS A 54 2.56 5.14 -0.19
CA LYS A 54 1.34 4.92 0.59
C LYS A 54 0.64 3.64 0.13
N VAL A 55 0.24 2.83 1.09
CA VAL A 55 -0.43 1.53 0.89
C VAL A 55 -1.67 1.52 1.78
N PHE A 56 -2.77 0.95 1.31
CA PHE A 56 -4.02 0.92 2.08
C PHE A 56 -4.21 -0.43 2.77
N ALA A 57 -4.49 -0.47 4.06
CA ALA A 57 -4.71 -1.72 4.77
C ALA A 57 -6.13 -2.25 4.54
N LEU A 58 -6.23 -3.50 4.10
CA LEU A 58 -7.53 -4.17 3.86
C LEU A 58 -8.02 -4.94 5.09
N SER A 59 -7.08 -5.44 5.88
CA SER A 59 -7.32 -6.17 7.13
C SER A 59 -6.06 -6.08 7.97
N ARG A 60 -5.99 -6.84 9.06
CA ARG A 60 -4.75 -7.05 9.80
C ARG A 60 -3.69 -7.73 8.92
N THR A 61 -4.05 -8.58 7.98
CA THR A 61 -3.11 -9.45 7.26
C THR A 61 -2.86 -9.03 5.81
N GLU A 62 -3.66 -8.13 5.25
CA GLU A 62 -3.64 -7.77 3.84
C GLU A 62 -3.50 -6.26 3.62
N LEU A 63 -2.76 -5.90 2.58
CA LEU A 63 -2.53 -4.55 2.10
C LEU A 63 -2.89 -4.45 0.62
N LEU A 64 -3.49 -3.34 0.21
CA LEU A 64 -3.66 -2.96 -1.20
C LEU A 64 -2.52 -2.02 -1.60
N GLN A 65 -1.68 -2.50 -2.52
CA GLN A 65 -0.58 -1.76 -3.12
C GLN A 65 -0.92 -1.30 -4.53
N LEU A 66 -0.43 -0.12 -4.91
CA LEU A 66 -0.57 0.45 -6.25
C LEU A 66 0.81 0.86 -6.77
N ASN A 67 1.31 0.17 -7.80
CA ASN A 67 2.57 0.52 -8.45
C ASN A 67 2.32 0.89 -9.91
N PRO A 68 3.19 1.69 -10.54
CA PRO A 68 3.22 1.75 -12.01
C PRO A 68 3.26 0.35 -12.62
N SER A 69 2.47 0.12 -13.66
CA SER A 69 2.39 -1.14 -14.37
C SER A 69 3.71 -1.40 -15.10
N ARG A 70 4.17 -2.65 -15.08
CA ARG A 70 5.34 -3.05 -15.88
C ARG A 70 5.04 -2.80 -17.37
N GLY A 71 5.89 -2.03 -18.05
CA GLY A 71 5.74 -1.70 -19.46
C GLY A 71 4.78 -0.54 -19.78
N ASN A 72 4.03 -0.01 -18.81
CA ASN A 72 3.23 1.19 -19.00
C ASN A 72 3.17 2.02 -17.70
N ILE A 73 4.04 3.02 -17.61
CA ILE A 73 4.15 3.90 -16.43
C ILE A 73 2.93 4.80 -16.22
N TRP A 74 2.08 4.94 -17.24
CA TRP A 74 0.84 5.73 -17.17
C TRP A 74 -0.35 4.94 -16.65
N MET A 75 -0.14 3.67 -16.27
CA MET A 75 -1.14 2.80 -15.69
C MET A 75 -0.62 2.25 -14.35
N THR A 76 -1.50 2.05 -13.37
CA THR A 76 -1.17 1.40 -12.11
C THR A 76 -1.61 -0.05 -12.14
N GLU A 77 -0.77 -0.94 -11.62
CA GLU A 77 -1.12 -2.30 -11.30
C GLU A 77 -1.50 -2.36 -9.82
N ILE A 78 -2.76 -2.69 -9.54
CA ILE A 78 -3.30 -2.74 -8.18
C ILE A 78 -3.23 -4.17 -7.66
N LYS A 79 -2.53 -4.41 -6.55
CA LYS A 79 -2.34 -5.76 -5.99
C LYS A 79 -2.70 -5.83 -4.51
N ILE A 80 -3.27 -6.96 -4.12
CA ILE A 80 -3.35 -7.34 -2.71
C ILE A 80 -2.07 -8.10 -2.37
N VAL A 81 -1.41 -7.67 -1.31
CA VAL A 81 -0.18 -8.27 -0.80
C VAL A 81 -0.35 -8.59 0.68
N GLY A 82 0.33 -9.63 1.16
CA GLY A 82 0.30 -9.99 2.58
C GLY A 82 1.06 -8.99 3.46
N ARG A 83 0.74 -8.95 4.75
CA ARG A 83 1.39 -8.12 5.79
C ARG A 83 2.93 -8.18 5.74
N ASN A 84 3.48 -9.32 5.39
CA ASN A 84 4.92 -9.55 5.33
C ASN A 84 5.53 -9.24 3.96
N PHE A 85 4.83 -8.54 3.06
CA PHE A 85 5.38 -8.16 1.76
C PHE A 85 6.52 -7.15 1.92
N TYR A 86 6.33 -6.15 2.77
CA TYR A 86 7.37 -5.18 3.13
C TYR A 86 8.18 -5.70 4.32
N LYS A 87 9.35 -6.27 4.03
CA LYS A 87 10.30 -6.78 5.04
C LYS A 87 11.50 -5.85 5.12
N PHE A 88 11.62 -5.13 6.22
CA PHE A 88 12.78 -4.31 6.52
C PHE A 88 13.59 -4.94 7.65
N PRO A 89 14.91 -5.16 7.47
CA PRO A 89 15.78 -5.55 8.58
C PRO A 89 15.62 -4.59 9.76
N GLU A 90 15.73 -5.08 11.00
CA GLU A 90 15.49 -4.29 12.23
C GLU A 90 16.25 -2.96 12.30
N ARG A 91 17.43 -2.90 11.67
CA ARG A 91 18.27 -1.69 11.58
C ARG A 91 17.66 -0.55 10.77
N TYR A 92 16.62 -0.78 9.97
CA TYR A 92 15.95 0.27 9.20
C TYR A 92 14.68 0.70 9.93
N GLN A 93 14.39 2.01 9.91
CA GLN A 93 13.09 2.46 10.39
C GLN A 93 12.00 1.86 9.49
N PRO A 94 11.13 0.99 10.04
CA PRO A 94 10.17 0.27 9.22
C PRO A 94 9.09 1.24 8.74
N ALA A 95 8.31 0.74 7.79
CA ALA A 95 7.02 1.31 7.47
C ALA A 95 6.21 1.69 8.74
N ALA A 96 5.32 2.66 8.63
CA ALA A 96 4.48 3.12 9.74
C ALA A 96 3.01 3.06 9.34
N ALA A 97 2.14 2.71 10.29
CA ALA A 97 0.70 2.80 10.12
C ALA A 97 0.22 4.18 10.59
N ILE A 98 -0.64 4.80 9.78
CA ILE A 98 -1.29 6.09 10.02
C ILE A 98 -2.78 5.81 10.09
N LYS A 99 -3.38 6.14 11.25
CA LYS A 99 -4.82 6.06 11.44
C LYS A 99 -5.52 7.16 10.62
N PRO A 100 -6.71 6.89 10.05
CA PRO A 100 -7.50 7.93 9.38
C PRO A 100 -7.79 9.11 10.31
N ASP A 101 -7.71 10.32 9.78
CA ASP A 101 -8.08 11.54 10.49
C ASP A 101 -9.62 11.60 10.60
N PRO A 102 -10.19 11.55 11.82
CA PRO A 102 -11.63 11.52 12.01
C PRO A 102 -12.30 12.81 11.54
N THR A 103 -11.60 13.95 11.54
CA THR A 103 -12.15 15.25 11.09
C THR A 103 -12.41 15.27 9.59
N ARG A 104 -11.76 14.38 8.82
CA ARG A 104 -11.92 14.25 7.38
C ARG A 104 -13.02 13.25 6.97
N GLN A 105 -13.79 12.74 7.93
CA GLN A 105 -14.94 11.86 7.71
C GLN A 105 -14.56 10.60 6.90
N PRO A 106 -13.74 9.69 7.45
CA PRO A 106 -13.34 8.47 6.75
C PRO A 106 -14.56 7.60 6.39
N ILE A 107 -14.51 6.92 5.24
CA ILE A 107 -15.61 6.10 4.73
C ILE A 107 -15.61 4.67 5.27
N GLY A 108 -14.65 4.34 6.14
CA GLY A 108 -14.57 3.07 6.88
C GLY A 108 -14.57 1.84 5.97
N GLN A 109 -15.41 0.85 6.29
CA GLN A 109 -15.50 -0.43 5.56
C GLN A 109 -15.80 -0.27 4.07
N LYS A 110 -16.45 0.83 3.64
CA LYS A 110 -16.66 1.11 2.21
C LYS A 110 -15.34 1.22 1.45
N GLY A 111 -14.33 1.83 2.07
CA GLY A 111 -12.99 1.94 1.53
C GLY A 111 -12.35 0.58 1.26
N ILE A 112 -12.47 -0.35 2.22
CA ILE A 112 -11.97 -1.72 2.07
C ILE A 112 -12.68 -2.49 0.96
N LEU A 113 -14.01 -2.40 0.90
CA LEU A 113 -14.79 -3.06 -0.16
C LEU A 113 -14.43 -2.49 -1.54
N LEU A 114 -14.33 -1.17 -1.65
CA LEU A 114 -13.90 -0.52 -2.89
C LEU A 114 -12.49 -0.96 -3.29
N ALA A 115 -11.55 -0.97 -2.35
CA ALA A 115 -10.17 -1.41 -2.56
C ALA A 115 -10.10 -2.85 -3.10
N ARG A 116 -10.93 -3.76 -2.59
CA ARG A 116 -11.06 -5.13 -3.11
C ARG A 116 -11.57 -5.19 -4.55
N ARG A 117 -12.52 -4.32 -4.93
CA ARG A 117 -13.01 -4.22 -6.32
C ARG A 117 -11.97 -3.68 -7.29
N LEU A 118 -11.01 -2.87 -6.80
CA LEU A 118 -9.90 -2.35 -7.59
C LEU A 118 -8.78 -3.37 -7.80
N ALA A 119 -8.67 -4.38 -6.93
CA ALA A 119 -7.59 -5.34 -6.96
C ALA A 119 -7.49 -6.09 -8.29
N GLY A 120 -6.30 -6.06 -8.89
CA GLY A 120 -5.96 -6.64 -10.18
C GLY A 120 -6.59 -5.93 -11.38
N LEU A 121 -6.95 -4.66 -11.25
CA LEU A 121 -7.23 -3.78 -12.39
C LEU A 121 -5.98 -2.99 -12.76
N HIS A 122 -5.94 -2.56 -14.02
CA HIS A 122 -5.04 -1.53 -14.50
C HIS A 122 -5.82 -0.22 -14.66
N LEU A 123 -5.43 0.83 -13.92
CA LEU A 123 -6.09 2.13 -13.96
C LEU A 123 -5.11 3.25 -14.31
N PRO A 124 -5.55 4.42 -14.77
CA PRO A 124 -4.65 5.54 -15.03
C PRO A 124 -3.76 5.87 -13.83
N TYR A 125 -2.50 6.18 -14.10
CA TYR A 125 -1.51 6.55 -13.11
C TYR A 125 -0.64 7.71 -13.61
N HIS A 126 -0.32 8.61 -12.69
CA HIS A 126 0.64 9.68 -12.91
C HIS A 126 1.38 9.93 -11.59
N SER A 127 2.72 9.90 -11.62
CA SER A 127 3.57 9.95 -10.43
C SER A 127 3.28 11.13 -9.50
N PHE A 128 2.75 12.24 -10.02
CA PHE A 128 2.43 13.43 -9.23
C PHE A 128 0.94 13.68 -9.03
N THR A 129 0.09 13.37 -10.03
CA THR A 129 -1.31 13.88 -10.10
C THR A 129 -2.33 12.74 -10.23
N CYS A 130 -1.92 11.49 -10.10
CA CYS A 130 -2.80 10.33 -9.95
C CYS A 130 -1.96 9.13 -9.48
N ASN A 131 -1.57 9.13 -8.20
CA ASN A 131 -0.59 8.19 -7.65
C ASN A 131 -1.11 7.48 -6.41
N CYS A 132 -0.26 6.66 -5.78
CA CYS A 132 -0.59 5.94 -4.56
C CYS A 132 -1.12 6.82 -3.42
N TYR A 133 -0.75 8.11 -3.32
CA TYR A 133 -1.30 9.02 -2.31
C TYR A 133 -2.76 9.32 -2.58
N HIS A 134 -3.09 9.67 -3.82
CA HIS A 134 -4.44 9.97 -4.25
C HIS A 134 -5.38 8.77 -4.09
N TYR A 135 -4.95 7.60 -4.56
CA TYR A 135 -5.73 6.38 -4.39
C TYR A 135 -5.94 6.02 -2.92
N THR A 136 -4.90 6.13 -2.09
CA THR A 136 -5.03 5.82 -0.66
C THR A 136 -5.98 6.79 0.03
N ASP A 137 -5.84 8.11 -0.20
CA ASP A 137 -6.74 9.11 0.36
C ASP A 137 -8.19 8.89 -0.12
N TYR A 138 -8.38 8.55 -1.40
CA TYR A 138 -9.70 8.26 -1.94
C TYR A 138 -10.34 7.02 -1.31
N LEU A 139 -9.56 5.96 -1.06
CA LEU A 139 -10.03 4.78 -0.36
C LEU A 139 -10.36 5.06 1.11
N THR A 140 -9.59 5.94 1.77
CA THR A 140 -9.81 6.28 3.18
C THR A 140 -11.00 7.23 3.36
N TYR A 141 -11.15 8.24 2.49
CA TYR A 141 -12.05 9.38 2.72
C TYR A 141 -13.09 9.59 1.60
N GLY A 142 -13.08 8.78 0.55
CA GLY A 142 -13.98 8.93 -0.59
C GLY A 142 -13.69 10.11 -1.51
N ARG A 143 -12.56 10.80 -1.30
CA ARG A 143 -12.06 11.93 -2.10
C ARG A 143 -10.57 12.14 -1.87
N THR A 144 -9.94 12.91 -2.76
CA THR A 144 -8.54 13.35 -2.62
C THR A 144 -8.46 14.77 -2.05
N PHE A 145 -7.31 15.12 -1.48
CA PHE A 145 -7.08 16.43 -0.83
C PHE A 145 -5.88 17.18 -1.40
N GLY A 146 -5.54 16.93 -2.67
CA GLY A 146 -4.40 17.58 -3.29
C GLY A 146 -4.59 19.09 -3.38
N GLU A 147 -3.52 19.84 -3.13
CA GLU A 147 -3.51 21.30 -3.07
C GLU A 147 -2.55 21.89 -4.10
N LYS A 148 -2.97 22.97 -4.77
CA LYS A 148 -2.14 23.65 -5.77
C LYS A 148 -0.86 24.18 -5.11
N TRP A 149 0.27 24.00 -5.77
CA TRP A 149 1.61 24.41 -5.28
C TRP A 149 2.12 23.65 -4.04
N SER A 150 1.55 22.48 -3.73
CA SER A 150 2.07 21.59 -2.69
C SER A 150 2.81 20.39 -3.28
N THR A 151 3.50 19.63 -2.42
CA THR A 151 4.10 18.32 -2.78
C THR A 151 3.06 17.21 -2.99
N TYR A 152 1.78 17.52 -2.76
CA TYR A 152 0.62 16.67 -3.03
C TYR A 152 -0.37 17.47 -3.90
N PRO A 153 -0.09 17.63 -5.20
CA PRO A 153 -0.92 18.46 -6.07
C PRO A 153 -2.30 17.84 -6.31
N PRO A 154 -3.28 18.60 -6.82
CA PRO A 154 -4.60 18.06 -7.15
C PRO A 154 -4.53 16.94 -8.20
N ILE A 155 -5.53 16.05 -8.20
CA ILE A 155 -5.65 15.03 -9.24
C ILE A 155 -5.82 15.65 -10.62
N SER A 156 -5.20 15.02 -11.63
CA SER A 156 -5.40 15.40 -13.03
C SER A 156 -6.81 15.04 -13.51
N ASP A 157 -7.26 15.67 -14.59
CA ASP A 157 -8.59 15.43 -15.18
C ASP A 157 -8.80 13.99 -15.65
N ALA A 158 -7.72 13.24 -15.96
CA ALA A 158 -7.76 11.84 -16.39
C ALA A 158 -7.70 10.83 -15.23
N CYS A 159 -7.52 11.30 -13.99
CA CYS A 159 -7.48 10.41 -12.83
C CYS A 159 -8.90 9.88 -12.54
N PRO A 160 -9.12 8.58 -12.30
CA PRO A 160 -10.47 8.01 -12.18
C PRO A 160 -11.14 8.30 -10.82
N LEU A 161 -10.65 9.27 -10.05
CA LEU A 161 -11.00 9.50 -8.64
C LEU A 161 -11.80 10.79 -8.44
N HIS A 162 -12.48 11.30 -9.48
CA HIS A 162 -13.27 12.54 -9.40
C HIS A 162 -14.64 12.35 -8.75
N LEU A 163 -15.23 11.15 -8.85
CA LEU A 163 -16.52 10.87 -8.20
C LEU A 163 -16.37 10.88 -6.67
N ARG A 164 -17.07 11.77 -5.96
CA ARG A 164 -17.03 11.80 -4.49
C ARG A 164 -17.89 10.67 -3.89
N ILE A 165 -17.31 9.93 -2.94
CA ILE A 165 -18.01 8.91 -2.16
C ILE A 165 -18.46 9.52 -0.82
N ASN A 166 -19.69 9.24 -0.43
CA ASN A 166 -20.26 9.69 0.83
C ASN A 166 -21.05 8.56 1.54
N SER A 167 -21.82 8.91 2.57
CA SER A 167 -22.61 7.96 3.35
C SER A 167 -23.70 7.24 2.54
N THR A 168 -24.22 7.83 1.46
CA THR A 168 -25.27 7.23 0.62
C THR A 168 -24.72 6.47 -0.59
N THR A 169 -23.45 6.68 -0.96
CA THR A 169 -22.83 5.96 -2.08
C THR A 169 -22.79 4.45 -1.82
N ASN A 170 -23.35 3.68 -2.76
CA ASN A 170 -23.33 2.23 -2.75
C ASN A 170 -22.14 1.67 -3.55
N VAL A 171 -20.98 1.56 -2.89
CA VAL A 171 -19.74 1.05 -3.50
C VAL A 171 -19.77 -0.46 -3.78
N ILE A 172 -20.77 -1.21 -3.29
CA ILE A 172 -20.92 -2.65 -3.55
C ILE A 172 -21.77 -2.93 -4.78
N SER A 173 -22.52 -1.93 -5.27
CA SER A 173 -23.34 -2.09 -6.47
C SER A 173 -22.48 -2.49 -7.67
N ARG A 174 -22.95 -3.47 -8.45
CA ARG A 174 -22.31 -3.85 -9.72
C ARG A 174 -22.26 -2.70 -10.73
N SER A 175 -23.22 -1.78 -10.65
CA SER A 175 -23.24 -0.59 -11.51
C SER A 175 -22.29 0.51 -11.06
N PHE A 176 -21.78 0.47 -9.82
CA PHE A 176 -20.86 1.48 -9.33
C PHE A 176 -19.53 1.41 -10.09
N GLN A 177 -19.11 2.57 -10.57
CA GLN A 177 -17.96 2.80 -11.42
C GLN A 177 -17.16 3.97 -10.87
N LEU A 178 -15.86 3.96 -11.14
CA LEU A 178 -15.03 5.14 -10.99
C LEU A 178 -15.20 6.05 -12.22
N GLU A 179 -14.90 7.33 -12.07
CA GLU A 179 -15.11 8.34 -13.10
C GLU A 179 -14.00 9.40 -13.05
N ASP A 180 -13.51 9.77 -14.23
CA ASP A 180 -12.61 10.91 -14.38
C ASP A 180 -13.40 12.22 -14.62
N LYS A 181 -12.71 13.36 -14.76
CA LYS A 181 -13.41 14.65 -14.95
C LYS A 181 -14.03 14.81 -16.35
N LYS A 182 -13.69 13.91 -17.27
CA LYS A 182 -14.18 13.88 -18.65
C LYS A 182 -15.34 12.88 -18.81
N ASN A 183 -15.87 12.37 -17.71
CA ASN A 183 -16.92 11.36 -17.64
C ASN A 183 -16.55 10.00 -18.24
N ASN A 184 -15.25 9.70 -18.37
CA ASN A 184 -14.81 8.35 -18.70
C ASN A 184 -15.05 7.44 -17.49
N LYS A 185 -15.71 6.31 -17.73
CA LYS A 185 -16.11 5.39 -16.66
C LYS A 185 -15.21 4.18 -16.60
N PHE A 186 -14.83 3.80 -15.39
CA PHE A 186 -13.93 2.68 -15.13
C PHE A 186 -14.69 1.61 -14.35
N GLN A 187 -14.95 0.50 -15.03
CA GLN A 187 -15.64 -0.64 -14.44
C GLN A 187 -14.79 -1.33 -13.39
N LEU A 188 -15.42 -1.69 -12.28
CA LEU A 188 -14.76 -2.35 -11.16
C LEU A 188 -15.19 -3.81 -11.06
N LYS A 189 -14.32 -4.67 -10.51
CA LYS A 189 -14.64 -6.09 -10.31
C LYS A 189 -15.84 -6.23 -9.37
N SER A 190 -16.60 -7.31 -9.55
CA SER A 190 -17.65 -7.68 -8.59
C SER A 190 -17.03 -8.24 -7.31
N LEU A 191 -17.61 -7.92 -6.17
CA LEU A 191 -17.26 -8.53 -4.90
C LEU A 191 -17.75 -9.97 -4.84
N ARG A 192 -16.99 -10.80 -4.12
CA ARG A 192 -17.31 -12.19 -3.83
C ARG A 192 -17.58 -12.34 -2.32
N LEU A 193 -18.20 -13.44 -1.91
CA LEU A 193 -18.60 -13.66 -0.52
C LEU A 193 -17.44 -13.49 0.49
N GLN A 194 -16.24 -13.97 0.14
CA GLN A 194 -15.04 -13.83 0.94
C GLN A 194 -14.65 -12.38 1.24
N ASP A 195 -14.98 -11.44 0.35
CA ASP A 195 -14.63 -10.02 0.52
C ASP A 195 -15.44 -9.40 1.66
N PHE A 196 -16.65 -9.93 1.94
CA PHE A 196 -17.48 -9.54 3.08
C PHE A 196 -17.07 -10.24 4.37
N LEU A 197 -16.63 -11.49 4.29
CA LEU A 197 -16.15 -12.23 5.47
C LEU A 197 -14.89 -11.58 6.06
N ALA A 198 -14.02 -11.03 5.21
CA ALA A 198 -12.83 -10.30 5.65
C ALA A 198 -13.14 -9.02 6.46
N LEU A 199 -14.37 -8.48 6.38
CA LEU A 199 -14.78 -7.34 7.20
C LEU A 199 -15.08 -7.70 8.66
N LYS A 200 -15.20 -9.00 8.98
CA LYS A 200 -15.44 -9.47 10.35
C LYS A 200 -14.17 -9.56 11.19
N GLU A 201 -13.00 -9.33 10.59
CA GLU A 201 -11.70 -9.32 11.28
C GLU A 201 -11.29 -7.92 11.80
N PHE A 202 -12.23 -6.97 11.78
CA PHE A 202 -12.07 -5.59 12.23
C PHE A 202 -12.39 -5.44 13.72
#